data_AF-A0A2G9UNC8-F1
#
_entry.id   AF-A0A2G9UNC8-F1
#
_cell.length_a   1.000
_cell.length_b   1.000
_cell.length_c   1.000
_cell.angle_alpha   90.00
_cell.angle_beta   90.00
_cell.angle_gamma   90.00
#
_symmetry.space_group_name_H-M   'P 1'
#
loop_
_entity.id
_entity.type
_entity.pdbx_description
1 polymer ?
#
loop_
_entity_poly.entity_id
_entity_poly.type
_entity_poly.pdbx_seq_one_letter_code
_entity_poly.pdbx_strand_id
1 'polypeptide(L)'
;MQVYASMCDSSEEQHEDFYDDLEELARSQKSSCVVVSGDFNAGIGSQRQGKRFIGPNSAEPRNAAGERHANFCEVLHLYHGNSQFMKTPMKRWTYDSPNGQNYHELDHVLCNRGAFTNIGVIPSFNIGSVHRLLRAMLHSDRSLIRLARIRSRQPRATVLDAEAMQTMMNDIDLEMMDDIDEDYNCLLNTISTVASRSRMMAPNHNFRRITEATRKKAEKTDGPPAKSC
;
A
#
# COMPACT_ATOMS: atom_id res chain seq x y z
N MET A 1 10.85 -7.92 -2.16
CA MET A 1 11.51 -8.25 -0.87
C MET A 1 11.65 -9.76 -0.82
N GLN A 2 12.82 -10.24 -0.44
CA GLN A 2 13.03 -11.67 -0.24
C GLN A 2 13.16 -11.95 1.25
N VAL A 3 12.52 -13.02 1.74
CA VAL A 3 12.47 -13.34 3.16
C VAL A 3 12.86 -14.79 3.43
N TYR A 4 13.30 -15.03 4.65
CA TYR A 4 13.49 -16.36 5.21
C TYR A 4 12.97 -16.30 6.65
N ALA A 5 11.87 -16.98 6.94
CA ALA A 5 11.30 -17.03 8.28
C ALA A 5 11.98 -18.11 9.13
N SER A 6 12.01 -17.89 10.44
CA SER A 6 12.50 -18.89 11.40
C SER A 6 11.73 -20.20 11.32
N MET A 7 12.39 -21.30 11.72
CA MET A 7 11.81 -22.64 11.72
C MET A 7 10.66 -22.76 12.74
N CYS A 8 9.82 -23.78 12.60
CA CYS A 8 8.63 -23.96 13.45
C CYS A 8 8.93 -24.17 14.96
N ASP A 9 10.16 -24.54 15.32
CA ASP A 9 10.65 -24.76 16.68
C ASP A 9 11.30 -23.52 17.31
N SER A 10 11.30 -22.40 16.58
CA SER A 10 11.80 -21.11 17.07
C SER A 10 10.88 -20.53 18.15
N SER A 11 11.40 -19.60 18.96
CA SER A 11 10.58 -18.97 20.00
C SER A 11 9.48 -18.11 19.39
N GLU A 12 8.38 -17.91 20.13
CA GLU A 12 7.30 -17.03 19.68
C GLU A 12 7.79 -15.59 19.48
N GLU A 13 8.70 -15.11 20.34
CA GLU A 13 9.38 -13.80 20.21
C GLU A 13 10.12 -13.68 18.87
N GLN A 14 10.87 -14.71 18.44
CA GLN A 14 11.55 -14.70 17.14
C GLN A 14 10.59 -14.65 15.95
N HIS A 15 9.41 -15.26 16.10
CA HIS A 15 8.38 -15.20 15.07
C HIS A 15 7.71 -13.82 15.02
N GLU A 16 7.44 -13.21 16.18
CA GLU A 16 6.89 -11.86 16.29
C GLU A 16 7.85 -10.83 15.69
N ASP A 17 9.12 -10.82 16.12
CA ASP A 17 10.15 -9.93 15.60
C ASP A 17 10.26 -9.99 14.07
N PHE A 18 10.24 -11.21 13.51
CA PHE A 18 10.28 -11.40 12.05
C PHE A 18 9.11 -10.73 11.33
N TYR A 19 7.88 -10.88 11.85
CA TYR A 19 6.70 -10.31 11.21
C TYR A 19 6.59 -8.80 11.43
N ASP A 20 7.04 -8.30 12.57
CA ASP A 20 7.10 -6.86 12.86
C ASP A 20 8.10 -6.15 11.93
N ASP A 21 9.32 -6.69 11.80
CA ASP A 21 10.34 -6.18 10.88
C ASP A 21 9.84 -6.21 9.42
N LEU A 22 9.20 -7.31 9.03
CA LEU A 22 8.67 -7.48 7.68
C LEU A 22 7.50 -6.52 7.42
N GLU A 23 6.67 -6.26 8.42
CA GLU A 23 5.57 -5.31 8.36
C GLU A 23 6.07 -3.87 8.18
N GLU A 24 7.03 -3.45 9.00
CA GLU A 24 7.67 -2.14 8.87
C GLU A 24 8.30 -1.99 7.49
N LEU A 25 9.06 -2.99 7.05
CA LEU A 25 9.73 -2.98 5.76
C LEU A 25 8.70 -2.89 4.62
N ALA A 26 7.62 -3.66 4.67
CA ALA A 26 6.57 -3.64 3.65
C ALA A 26 5.85 -2.29 3.59
N ARG A 27 5.56 -1.67 4.74
CA ARG A 27 4.91 -0.35 4.82
C ARG A 27 5.82 0.80 4.38
N SER A 28 7.14 0.69 4.62
CA SER A 28 8.11 1.69 4.18
C SER A 28 8.26 1.76 2.65
N GLN A 29 7.81 0.73 1.91
CA GLN A 29 7.92 0.69 0.46
C GLN A 29 7.02 1.73 -0.21
N LYS A 30 7.64 2.66 -0.95
CA LYS A 30 6.93 3.68 -1.76
C LYS A 30 6.42 3.14 -3.10
N SER A 31 6.75 1.90 -3.45
CA SER A 31 6.33 1.29 -4.71
C SER A 31 4.84 0.98 -4.67
N SER A 32 4.16 1.26 -5.77
CA SER A 32 2.76 0.88 -5.92
C SER A 32 2.56 -0.63 -6.09
N CYS A 33 3.60 -1.38 -6.42
CA CYS A 33 3.60 -2.84 -6.52
C CYS A 33 4.68 -3.37 -5.59
N VAL A 34 4.27 -4.09 -4.55
CA VAL A 34 5.15 -4.70 -3.57
C VAL A 34 4.97 -6.20 -3.69
N VAL A 35 6.08 -6.89 -3.95
CA VAL A 35 6.15 -8.35 -4.00
C VAL A 35 7.06 -8.82 -2.88
N VAL A 36 6.55 -9.74 -2.07
CA VAL A 36 7.31 -10.44 -1.02
C VAL A 36 7.41 -11.90 -1.45
N SER A 37 8.60 -12.48 -1.39
CA SER A 37 8.79 -13.88 -1.79
C SER A 37 9.83 -14.54 -0.91
N GLY A 38 9.71 -15.83 -0.69
CA GLY A 38 10.74 -16.60 0.00
C GLY A 38 10.14 -17.69 0.85
N ASP A 39 10.97 -18.26 1.70
CA ASP A 39 10.61 -19.35 2.60
C ASP A 39 9.99 -18.76 3.87
N PHE A 40 8.73 -19.07 4.12
CA PHE A 40 8.04 -18.63 5.34
C PHE A 40 7.88 -19.76 6.36
N ASN A 41 8.35 -20.98 6.07
CA ASN A 41 8.19 -22.14 6.95
C ASN A 41 6.73 -22.34 7.42
N ALA A 42 5.76 -22.02 6.57
CA ALA A 42 4.35 -21.89 6.95
C ALA A 42 3.41 -22.65 6.00
N GLY A 43 2.55 -23.50 6.56
CA GLY A 43 1.46 -24.15 5.86
C GLY A 43 0.22 -23.24 5.88
N ILE A 44 -0.02 -22.51 4.78
CA ILE A 44 -1.00 -21.42 4.78
C ILE A 44 -2.46 -21.87 4.90
N GLY A 45 -2.82 -23.09 4.49
CA GLY A 45 -4.22 -23.56 4.46
C GLY A 45 -5.16 -22.78 3.53
N SER A 46 -6.31 -23.39 3.23
CA SER A 46 -7.33 -22.77 2.37
C SER A 46 -7.98 -21.53 2.98
N GLN A 47 -8.57 -20.70 2.13
CA GLN A 47 -9.35 -19.52 2.50
C GLN A 47 -10.42 -19.83 3.57
N ARG A 48 -10.54 -18.93 4.56
CA ARG A 48 -11.63 -18.93 5.56
C ARG A 48 -12.67 -17.86 5.21
N GLN A 49 -13.91 -18.02 5.69
CA GLN A 49 -14.96 -17.01 5.50
C GLN A 49 -14.51 -15.63 6.01
N GLY A 50 -14.88 -14.58 5.26
CA GLY A 50 -14.54 -13.19 5.60
C GLY A 50 -13.08 -12.79 5.33
N LYS A 51 -12.22 -13.71 4.89
CA LYS A 51 -10.83 -13.44 4.50
C LYS A 51 -10.72 -13.39 2.97
N ARG A 52 -9.94 -12.46 2.43
CA ARG A 52 -9.90 -12.18 0.98
C ARG A 52 -8.55 -12.48 0.34
N PHE A 53 -7.47 -12.38 1.09
CA PHE A 53 -6.13 -12.37 0.53
C PHE A 53 -5.55 -13.77 0.34
N ILE A 54 -6.08 -14.74 1.09
CA ILE A 54 -5.79 -16.16 0.88
C ILE A 54 -6.83 -16.75 -0.07
N GLY A 55 -6.39 -17.42 -1.13
CA GLY A 55 -7.24 -18.18 -2.05
C GLY A 55 -7.59 -19.59 -1.54
N PRO A 56 -8.53 -20.28 -2.21
CA PRO A 56 -9.07 -21.56 -1.74
C PRO A 56 -8.12 -22.75 -2.00
N ASN A 57 -7.08 -22.57 -2.80
CA ASN A 57 -6.24 -23.65 -3.31
C ASN A 57 -4.93 -23.80 -2.51
N SER A 58 -4.95 -24.23 -1.25
CA SER A 58 -3.71 -24.55 -0.52
C SER A 58 -3.29 -26.02 -0.66
N ALA A 59 -1.99 -26.31 -0.53
CA ALA A 59 -1.44 -27.67 -0.49
C ALA A 59 -1.87 -28.46 0.75
N GLU A 60 -1.79 -27.80 1.90
CA GLU A 60 -1.77 -28.43 3.20
C GLU A 60 -2.72 -27.70 4.16
N PRO A 61 -3.18 -28.35 5.24
CA PRO A 61 -3.94 -27.67 6.29
C PRO A 61 -3.18 -26.50 6.92
N ARG A 62 -3.92 -25.55 7.49
CA ARG A 62 -3.30 -24.39 8.18
C ARG A 62 -2.59 -24.84 9.45
N ASN A 63 -1.30 -24.54 9.58
CA ASN A 63 -0.54 -24.71 10.83
C ASN A 63 -0.42 -23.37 11.60
N ALA A 64 0.23 -23.36 12.76
CA ALA A 64 0.39 -22.16 13.60
C ALA A 64 1.13 -21.03 12.87
N ALA A 65 2.25 -21.34 12.20
CA ALA A 65 2.97 -20.40 11.35
C ALA A 65 2.10 -19.88 10.19
N GLY A 66 1.27 -20.75 9.61
CA GLY A 66 0.29 -20.41 8.59
C GLY A 66 -0.81 -19.48 9.07
N GLU A 67 -1.20 -19.54 10.35
CA GLU A 67 -2.14 -18.57 10.94
C GLU A 67 -1.49 -17.19 11.05
N ARG A 68 -0.25 -17.10 11.54
CA ARG A 68 0.53 -15.84 11.56
C ARG A 68 0.67 -15.25 10.15
N HIS A 69 1.08 -16.08 9.19
CA HIS A 69 1.21 -15.69 7.79
C HIS A 69 -0.12 -15.24 7.18
N ALA A 70 -1.22 -15.97 7.42
CA ALA A 70 -2.53 -15.58 6.92
C ALA A 70 -2.99 -14.23 7.53
N ASN A 71 -2.74 -14.00 8.80
CA ASN A 71 -3.02 -12.71 9.45
C ASN A 71 -2.18 -11.58 8.86
N PHE A 72 -0.89 -11.80 8.65
CA PHE A 72 0.00 -10.85 7.98
C PHE A 72 -0.50 -10.45 6.57
N CYS A 73 -0.92 -11.43 5.77
CA CYS A 73 -1.53 -11.18 4.45
C CYS A 73 -2.78 -10.29 4.53
N GLU A 74 -3.61 -10.48 5.56
CA GLU A 74 -4.83 -9.71 5.75
C GLU A 74 -4.55 -8.29 6.26
N VAL A 75 -3.64 -8.13 7.22
CA VAL A 75 -3.23 -6.83 7.78
C VAL A 75 -2.61 -5.93 6.71
N LEU A 76 -1.73 -6.49 5.89
CA LEU A 76 -1.04 -5.73 4.83
C LEU A 76 -1.72 -5.77 3.47
N HIS A 77 -2.90 -6.39 3.38
CA HIS A 77 -3.65 -6.55 2.13
C HIS A 77 -2.80 -7.17 1.00
N LEU A 78 -2.02 -8.21 1.33
CA LEU A 78 -1.16 -8.93 0.40
C LEU A 78 -1.82 -10.22 -0.07
N TYR A 79 -2.15 -10.29 -1.35
CA TYR A 79 -2.64 -11.53 -1.97
C TYR A 79 -1.58 -12.63 -1.87
N HIS A 80 -1.96 -13.75 -1.26
CA HIS A 80 -1.14 -14.95 -1.24
C HIS A 80 -1.28 -15.66 -2.58
N GLY A 81 -0.24 -15.59 -3.39
CA GLY A 81 -0.28 -15.97 -4.79
C GLY A 81 -0.41 -17.46 -5.04
N ASN A 82 0.27 -18.31 -4.26
CA ASN A 82 0.26 -19.75 -4.51
C ASN A 82 -1.15 -20.35 -4.38
N SER A 83 -1.96 -19.83 -3.45
CA SER A 83 -3.32 -20.33 -3.21
C SER A 83 -4.39 -19.77 -4.15
N GLN A 84 -4.03 -18.83 -5.04
CA GLN A 84 -4.97 -18.30 -6.04
C GLN A 84 -5.22 -19.29 -7.18
N PHE A 85 -4.28 -20.20 -7.44
CA PHE A 85 -4.34 -21.10 -8.60
C PHE A 85 -4.47 -22.56 -8.18
N MET A 86 -5.39 -23.27 -8.82
CA MET A 86 -5.45 -24.72 -8.69
C MET A 86 -4.24 -25.35 -9.39
N LYS A 87 -3.48 -26.19 -8.66
CA LYS A 87 -2.28 -26.88 -9.15
C LYS A 87 -2.28 -28.34 -8.70
N THR A 88 -1.65 -29.19 -9.50
CA THR A 88 -1.35 -30.56 -9.07
C THR A 88 -0.28 -30.54 -7.98
N PRO A 89 -0.25 -31.53 -7.06
CA PRO A 89 0.75 -31.58 -5.99
C PRO A 89 2.20 -31.44 -6.49
N MET A 90 2.53 -32.10 -7.61
CA MET A 90 3.86 -32.05 -8.22
C MET A 90 4.29 -30.65 -8.67
N LYS A 91 3.35 -29.72 -8.93
CA LYS A 91 3.65 -28.34 -9.34
C LYS A 91 3.63 -27.34 -8.18
N ARG A 92 3.48 -27.83 -6.94
CA ARG A 92 3.14 -27.02 -5.76
C ARG A 92 4.19 -27.07 -4.65
N TRP A 93 4.63 -28.26 -4.25
CA TRP A 93 5.56 -28.39 -3.14
C TRP A 93 6.89 -27.71 -3.45
N THR A 94 7.44 -26.96 -2.52
CA THR A 94 8.71 -26.25 -2.75
C THR A 94 9.85 -26.84 -1.94
N TYR A 95 9.54 -27.72 -0.99
CA TYR A 95 10.50 -28.38 -0.13
C TYR A 95 10.25 -29.90 -0.08
N ASP A 96 11.32 -30.67 -0.21
CA ASP A 96 11.38 -32.12 0.03
C ASP A 96 12.04 -32.36 1.39
N SER A 97 11.37 -33.09 2.28
CA SER A 97 11.94 -33.40 3.57
C SER A 97 13.20 -34.27 3.40
N PRO A 98 14.25 -34.14 4.23
CA PRO A 98 15.53 -34.85 4.02
C PRO A 98 15.43 -36.38 3.99
N ASN A 99 14.35 -36.93 4.55
CA ASN A 99 14.03 -38.35 4.54
C ASN A 99 13.21 -38.79 3.29
N GLY A 100 12.87 -37.87 2.38
CA GLY A 100 12.11 -38.11 1.15
C GLY A 100 10.66 -38.53 1.38
N GLN A 101 10.12 -38.33 2.58
CA GLN A 101 8.79 -38.84 2.96
C GLN A 101 7.68 -37.82 2.74
N ASN A 102 7.97 -36.52 2.90
CA ASN A 102 6.96 -35.48 2.90
C ASN A 102 7.39 -34.32 1.99
N TYR A 103 6.40 -33.80 1.27
CA TYR A 103 6.57 -32.66 0.38
C TYR A 103 5.74 -31.49 0.91
N HIS A 104 6.38 -30.35 1.14
CA HIS A 104 5.74 -29.19 1.75
C HIS A 104 5.76 -27.97 0.83
N GLU A 105 4.76 -27.11 0.97
CA GLU A 105 4.69 -25.81 0.29
C GLU A 105 5.12 -24.71 1.29
N LEU A 106 6.43 -24.45 1.39
CA LEU A 106 7.01 -23.53 2.37
C LEU A 106 7.45 -22.19 1.75
N ASP A 107 7.75 -22.19 0.45
CA ASP A 107 8.07 -20.99 -0.30
C ASP A 107 6.81 -20.37 -0.87
N HIS A 108 6.61 -19.08 -0.61
CA HIS A 108 5.40 -18.37 -0.99
C HIS A 108 5.73 -17.06 -1.69
N VAL A 109 4.82 -16.62 -2.56
CA VAL A 109 4.89 -15.29 -3.19
C VAL A 109 3.63 -14.51 -2.88
N LEU A 110 3.82 -13.32 -2.31
CA LEU A 110 2.78 -12.38 -1.91
C LEU A 110 2.85 -11.12 -2.76
N CYS A 111 1.70 -10.49 -3.02
CA CYS A 111 1.64 -9.22 -3.74
C CYS A 111 0.52 -8.33 -3.21
N ASN A 112 0.78 -7.04 -3.01
CA ASN A 112 -0.25 -6.06 -2.63
C ASN A 112 -1.28 -5.77 -3.74
N ARG A 113 -1.23 -6.53 -4.83
CA ARG A 113 -2.15 -6.48 -5.96
C ARG A 113 -2.54 -7.88 -6.36
N GLY A 114 -3.80 -8.07 -6.75
CA GLY A 114 -4.28 -9.28 -7.42
C GLY A 114 -3.75 -9.36 -8.86
N ALA A 115 -2.44 -9.23 -9.04
CA ALA A 115 -1.76 -9.12 -10.33
C ALA A 115 -1.17 -10.45 -10.80
N PHE A 116 -1.26 -11.51 -10.00
CA PHE A 116 -0.77 -12.82 -10.41
C PHE A 116 -1.59 -13.36 -11.57
N THR A 117 -0.90 -13.87 -12.59
CA THR A 117 -1.51 -14.64 -13.68
C THR A 117 -1.20 -16.13 -13.58
N ASN A 118 -0.12 -16.48 -12.89
CA ASN A 118 0.24 -17.86 -12.62
C ASN A 118 1.30 -17.92 -11.52
N ILE A 119 1.23 -18.93 -10.65
CA ILE A 119 2.32 -19.33 -9.76
C ILE A 119 2.50 -20.84 -9.84
N GLY A 120 3.75 -21.30 -9.81
CA GLY A 120 4.04 -22.72 -9.68
C GLY A 120 5.53 -23.01 -9.76
N VAL A 121 5.87 -24.23 -9.40
CA VAL A 121 7.25 -24.71 -9.39
C VAL A 121 7.75 -25.00 -10.80
N ILE A 122 9.04 -24.77 -11.03
CA ILE A 122 9.75 -25.12 -12.27
C ILE A 122 10.19 -26.60 -12.16
N PRO A 123 9.57 -27.54 -12.89
CA PRO A 123 9.79 -28.98 -12.64
C PRO A 123 11.14 -29.50 -13.15
N SER A 124 11.68 -28.88 -14.21
CA SER A 124 12.84 -29.38 -14.95
C SER A 124 14.17 -28.77 -14.50
N PHE A 125 14.20 -28.11 -13.34
CA PHE A 125 15.38 -27.41 -12.85
C PHE A 125 15.80 -27.97 -11.49
N ASN A 126 16.81 -28.84 -11.52
CA ASN A 126 17.38 -29.45 -10.32
C ASN A 126 18.68 -28.71 -9.94
N ILE A 127 18.71 -28.13 -8.73
CA ILE A 127 19.87 -27.37 -8.22
C ILE A 127 20.70 -28.22 -7.26
N GLY A 128 20.31 -29.48 -7.01
CA GLY A 128 20.89 -30.29 -5.93
C GLY A 128 20.49 -29.81 -4.53
N SER A 129 19.42 -29.00 -4.43
CA SER A 129 18.82 -28.56 -3.18
C SER A 129 17.56 -29.35 -2.89
N VAL A 130 17.23 -29.48 -1.60
CA VAL A 130 15.94 -29.98 -1.13
C VAL A 130 14.79 -29.01 -1.44
N HIS A 131 15.10 -27.76 -1.81
CA HIS A 131 14.12 -26.79 -2.32
C HIS A 131 14.03 -26.76 -3.85
N ARG A 132 12.83 -26.50 -4.36
CA ARG A 132 12.53 -26.30 -5.78
C ARG A 132 12.25 -24.83 -6.09
N LEU A 133 12.61 -24.41 -7.30
CA LEU A 133 12.35 -23.03 -7.73
C LEU A 133 10.87 -22.75 -7.93
N LEU A 134 10.36 -21.79 -7.16
CA LEU A 134 9.03 -21.22 -7.34
C LEU A 134 9.06 -20.05 -8.34
N ARG A 135 8.14 -20.07 -9.31
CA ARG A 135 8.00 -18.99 -10.30
C ARG A 135 6.63 -18.33 -10.17
N ALA A 136 6.63 -17.01 -10.02
CA ALA A 136 5.44 -16.19 -10.15
C ALA A 136 5.44 -15.41 -11.48
N MET A 137 4.29 -15.37 -12.14
CA MET A 137 4.02 -14.51 -13.29
C MET A 137 3.03 -13.43 -12.85
N LEU A 138 3.42 -12.18 -13.07
CA LEU A 138 2.68 -10.99 -12.67
C LEU A 138 2.32 -10.19 -13.93
N HIS A 139 1.06 -9.84 -14.07
CA HIS A 139 0.61 -8.90 -15.08
C HIS A 139 0.44 -7.52 -14.46
N SER A 140 1.13 -6.52 -15.01
CA SER A 140 1.07 -5.14 -14.54
C SER A 140 0.68 -4.23 -15.69
N ASP A 141 -0.59 -3.83 -15.76
CA ASP A 141 -1.01 -2.79 -16.69
C ASP A 141 -0.54 -1.43 -16.18
N ARG A 142 0.53 -0.94 -16.79
CA ARG A 142 1.18 0.33 -16.44
C ARG A 142 0.20 1.52 -16.49
N SER A 143 -0.84 1.44 -17.32
CA SER A 143 -1.87 2.46 -17.50
C SER A 143 -2.78 2.54 -16.28
N LEU A 144 -3.30 1.38 -15.82
CA LEU A 144 -4.10 1.30 -14.60
C LEU A 144 -3.29 1.67 -13.37
N ILE A 145 -2.01 1.30 -13.34
CA ILE A 145 -1.10 1.68 -12.26
C ILE A 145 -0.90 3.20 -12.19
N ARG A 146 -0.74 3.84 -13.35
CA ARG A 146 -0.63 5.30 -13.45
C ARG A 146 -1.93 5.98 -13.01
N LEU A 147 -3.09 5.48 -13.46
CA LEU A 147 -4.39 6.02 -13.08
C LEU A 147 -4.67 5.87 -11.58
N ALA A 148 -4.37 4.72 -10.99
CA ALA A 148 -4.50 4.49 -9.55
C ALA A 148 -3.61 5.46 -8.75
N ARG A 149 -2.36 5.70 -9.20
CA ARG A 149 -1.46 6.70 -8.58
C ARG A 149 -2.00 8.12 -8.69
N ILE A 150 -2.65 8.48 -9.79
CA ILE A 150 -3.27 9.80 -9.95
C ILE A 150 -4.46 9.93 -8.99
N ARG A 151 -5.30 8.90 -8.89
CA ARG A 151 -6.47 8.88 -7.99
C ARG A 151 -6.08 8.86 -6.51
N SER A 152 -4.98 8.20 -6.15
CA SER A 152 -4.49 8.13 -4.77
C SER A 152 -3.71 9.36 -4.33
N ARG A 153 -3.45 10.32 -5.23
CA ARG A 153 -2.87 11.60 -4.82
C ARG A 153 -3.90 12.35 -4.00
N GLN A 154 -3.62 12.47 -2.72
CA GLN A 154 -4.37 13.37 -1.86
C GLN A 154 -4.24 14.79 -2.43
N PRO A 155 -5.35 15.55 -2.52
CA PRO A 155 -5.26 16.97 -2.84
C PRO A 155 -4.31 17.63 -1.85
N ARG A 156 -3.61 18.67 -2.29
CA ARG A 156 -2.72 19.42 -1.40
C ARG A 156 -3.52 19.87 -0.18
N ALA A 157 -2.91 19.71 0.99
CA ALA A 157 -3.46 20.26 2.21
C ALA A 157 -3.78 21.74 2.01
N THR A 158 -4.92 22.18 2.52
CA THR A 158 -5.26 23.60 2.60
C THR A 158 -4.89 24.11 3.98
N VAL A 159 -4.43 25.35 4.05
CA VAL A 159 -4.10 26.06 5.29
C VAL A 159 -4.96 27.31 5.35
N LEU A 160 -5.31 27.75 6.55
CA LEU A 160 -6.05 28.98 6.74
C LEU A 160 -5.11 30.19 6.58
N ASP A 161 -5.50 31.12 5.73
CA ASP A 161 -4.89 32.43 5.61
C ASP A 161 -5.34 33.30 6.78
N ALA A 162 -4.43 33.57 7.71
CA ALA A 162 -4.74 34.37 8.89
C ALA A 162 -5.13 35.81 8.53
N GLU A 163 -4.52 36.41 7.49
CA GLU A 163 -4.78 37.79 7.12
C GLU A 163 -6.14 37.91 6.42
N ALA A 164 -6.41 37.05 5.44
CA ALA A 164 -7.71 37.02 4.76
C ALA A 164 -8.86 36.66 5.72
N MET A 165 -8.61 35.76 6.68
CA MET A 165 -9.58 35.45 7.74
C MET A 165 -9.88 36.68 8.60
N GLN A 166 -8.83 37.40 9.03
CA GLN A 166 -8.99 38.59 9.85
C GLN A 166 -9.76 39.69 9.11
N THR A 167 -9.47 39.90 7.83
CA THR A 167 -10.23 40.85 6.99
C THR A 167 -11.70 40.48 6.92
N MET A 168 -12.02 39.20 6.64
CA MET A 168 -13.41 38.74 6.57
C MET A 168 -14.13 38.84 7.91
N MET A 169 -13.45 38.57 9.02
CA MET A 169 -14.01 38.71 10.37
C MET A 169 -14.36 40.16 10.71
N ASN A 170 -13.62 41.13 10.19
CA ASN A 170 -13.90 42.55 10.44
C ASN A 170 -15.15 43.06 9.70
N ASP A 171 -15.55 42.41 8.61
CA ASP A 171 -16.72 42.78 7.78
C ASP A 171 -17.99 42.00 8.18
N ILE A 172 -17.91 41.11 9.16
CA ILE A 172 -19.05 40.32 9.63
C ILE A 172 -19.80 41.10 10.69
N ASP A 173 -21.08 41.35 10.43
CA ASP A 173 -22.03 41.83 11.41
C ASP A 173 -22.97 40.68 11.79
N LEU A 174 -22.99 40.32 13.07
CA LEU A 174 -23.87 39.30 13.63
C LEU A 174 -24.94 40.01 14.45
N GLU A 175 -26.06 40.30 13.81
CA GLU A 175 -27.24 40.81 14.51
C GLU A 175 -27.88 39.67 15.31
N MET A 176 -28.27 39.97 16.56
CA MET A 176 -29.01 39.02 17.38
C MET A 176 -30.45 38.94 16.90
N MET A 177 -30.90 37.73 16.57
CA MET A 177 -32.26 37.42 16.17
C MET A 177 -33.10 37.06 17.40
N ASP A 178 -34.43 37.10 17.27
CA ASP A 178 -35.34 36.75 18.37
C ASP A 178 -35.39 35.23 18.63
N ASP A 179 -34.79 34.41 17.75
CA ASP A 179 -34.72 32.95 17.85
C ASP A 179 -33.28 32.46 18.04
N ILE A 180 -33.07 31.72 19.14
CA ILE A 180 -31.77 31.17 19.53
C ILE A 180 -31.27 30.14 18.50
N ASP A 181 -32.19 29.39 17.89
CA ASP A 181 -31.81 28.39 16.88
C ASP A 181 -31.33 29.09 15.58
N GLU A 182 -31.96 30.21 15.20
CA GLU A 182 -31.52 31.03 14.06
C GLU A 182 -30.13 31.65 14.31
N ASP A 183 -29.89 32.21 15.49
CA ASP A 183 -28.59 32.75 15.89
C ASP A 183 -27.48 31.68 15.84
N TYR A 184 -27.76 30.50 16.38
CA TYR A 184 -26.80 29.39 16.38
C TYR A 184 -26.44 28.94 14.96
N ASN A 185 -27.45 28.78 14.10
CA ASN A 185 -27.24 28.41 12.70
C ASN A 185 -26.51 29.51 11.92
N CYS A 186 -26.81 30.78 12.19
CA CYS A 186 -26.14 31.93 11.60
C CYS A 186 -24.64 31.92 11.95
N LEU A 187 -24.30 31.70 13.22
CA LEU A 187 -22.91 31.61 13.69
C LEU A 187 -22.16 30.44 13.02
N LEU A 188 -22.75 29.24 13.00
CA LEU A 188 -22.14 28.06 12.36
C LEU A 188 -21.88 28.28 10.86
N ASN A 189 -22.85 28.86 10.15
CA ASN A 189 -22.73 29.15 8.72
C ASN A 189 -21.65 30.20 8.46
N THR A 190 -21.56 31.21 9.32
CA THR A 190 -20.54 32.25 9.24
C THR A 190 -19.14 31.68 9.43
N ILE A 191 -18.92 30.88 10.49
CA ILE A 191 -17.64 30.23 10.76
C ILE A 191 -17.24 29.31 9.60
N SER A 192 -18.17 28.50 9.09
CA SER A 192 -17.92 27.60 7.97
C SER A 192 -17.59 28.38 6.68
N THR A 193 -18.27 29.50 6.44
CA THR A 193 -18.04 30.38 5.29
C THR A 193 -16.67 31.06 5.37
N VAL A 194 -16.31 31.62 6.52
CA VAL A 194 -14.98 32.22 6.73
C VAL A 194 -13.89 31.16 6.57
N ALA A 195 -14.04 29.99 7.21
CA ALA A 195 -13.05 28.92 7.13
C ALA A 195 -12.93 28.30 5.73
N SER A 196 -13.98 28.33 4.91
CA SER A 196 -13.91 27.88 3.52
C SER A 196 -13.31 28.92 2.58
N ARG A 197 -13.61 30.21 2.78
CA ARG A 197 -13.11 31.31 1.93
C ARG A 197 -11.68 31.75 2.26
N SER A 198 -11.24 31.60 3.50
CA SER A 198 -9.86 31.87 3.93
C SER A 198 -8.90 30.69 3.70
N ARG A 199 -9.38 29.58 3.09
CA ARG A 199 -8.50 28.44 2.79
C ARG A 199 -7.61 28.74 1.58
N MET A 200 -6.31 28.68 1.79
CA MET A 200 -5.29 28.72 0.75
C MET A 200 -4.60 27.37 0.59
N MET A 201 -3.93 27.15 -0.55
CA MET A 201 -3.09 25.96 -0.74
C MET A 201 -1.86 26.02 0.16
N ALA A 202 -1.54 24.93 0.86
CA ALA A 202 -0.30 24.86 1.64
C ALA A 202 0.91 25.16 0.73
N PRO A 203 1.88 25.98 1.21
CA PRO A 203 3.05 26.34 0.42
C PRO A 203 3.83 25.10 0.00
N ASN A 204 4.16 25.02 -1.29
CA ASN A 204 4.83 23.87 -1.85
C ASN A 204 6.31 23.86 -1.44
N HIS A 205 6.79 22.75 -0.86
CA HIS A 205 8.17 22.62 -0.38
C HIS A 205 9.24 22.85 -1.48
N ASN A 206 8.84 22.78 -2.76
CA ASN A 206 9.69 23.11 -3.91
C ASN A 206 10.00 24.61 -4.07
N PHE A 207 9.24 25.53 -3.48
CA PHE A 207 9.54 26.97 -3.57
C PHE A 207 10.88 27.33 -2.92
N ARG A 208 11.32 26.58 -1.91
CA ARG A 208 12.63 26.78 -1.27
C ARG A 208 13.83 26.27 -2.08
N ARG A 209 13.59 25.48 -3.14
CA ARG A 209 14.66 24.89 -3.97
C ARG A 209 15.12 25.81 -5.10
N ILE A 210 14.37 26.87 -5.38
CA ILE A 210 14.60 27.77 -6.50
C ILE A 210 15.06 29.11 -5.92
N THR A 211 16.29 29.52 -6.23
CA THR A 211 16.83 30.82 -5.86
C THR A 211 15.98 31.95 -6.43
N GLU A 212 15.83 33.06 -5.71
CA GLU A 212 15.04 34.22 -6.14
C GLU A 212 15.43 34.75 -7.52
N ALA A 213 16.72 34.66 -7.87
CA ALA A 213 17.25 35.02 -9.19
C ALA A 213 16.64 34.18 -10.34
N THR A 214 16.35 32.90 -10.08
CA THR A 214 15.74 31.99 -11.04
C THR A 214 14.23 32.25 -11.14
N ARG A 215 13.59 32.67 -10.05
CA ARG A 215 12.16 33.05 -10.03
C ARG A 215 11.89 34.30 -10.87
N LYS A 216 12.72 35.35 -10.72
CA LYS A 216 12.63 36.60 -11.51
C LYS A 216 12.83 36.39 -13.01
N LYS A 217 13.54 35.32 -13.42
CA LYS A 217 13.71 34.98 -14.85
C LYS A 217 12.47 34.31 -15.43
N ALA A 218 11.78 33.47 -14.67
CA ALA A 218 10.55 32.80 -15.11
C ALA A 218 9.36 33.78 -15.23
N GLU A 219 9.26 34.74 -14.31
CA GLU A 219 8.24 35.81 -14.39
C GLU A 219 8.48 36.77 -15.58
N LYS A 220 9.71 36.82 -16.12
CA LYS A 220 10.07 37.66 -17.28
C LYS A 220 9.71 37.05 -18.63
N THR A 221 9.41 35.75 -18.69
CA THR A 221 9.06 35.04 -19.92
C THR A 221 7.57 35.06 -20.27
N ASP A 222 6.70 35.53 -19.38
CA ASP A 222 5.25 35.69 -19.62
C ASP A 222 4.87 37.08 -20.19
N GLY A 223 5.83 37.79 -20.79
CA GLY A 223 5.55 39.02 -21.54
C GLY A 223 4.83 38.73 -22.87
N PRO A 224 3.93 39.62 -23.34
CA PRO A 224 3.10 39.36 -24.51
C PRO A 224 3.95 39.14 -25.77
N PRO A 225 3.52 38.25 -26.69
CA PRO A 225 4.33 37.88 -27.84
C PRO A 225 4.57 39.10 -28.74
N ALA A 226 5.84 39.31 -29.08
CA ALA A 226 6.24 40.36 -30.01
C ALA A 226 5.54 40.18 -31.35
N LYS A 227 4.82 41.21 -31.80
CA LYS A 227 4.23 41.26 -33.15
C LYS A 227 5.36 41.27 -34.17
N SER A 228 5.44 40.25 -35.01
CA SER A 228 6.33 40.20 -36.17
C SER A 228 5.82 41.13 -37.26
N CYS A 229 6.71 41.96 -37.81
CA CYS A 229 6.51 42.73 -39.04
C CYS A 229 6.40 41.83 -40.28
#